data_AF-A0AAU8M0I0-F1
#
_entry.id   AF-A0AAU8M0I0-F1
#
_cell.length_a   1.000
_cell.length_b   1.000
_cell.length_c   1.000
_cell.angle_alpha   90.00
_cell.angle_beta   90.00
_cell.angle_gamma   90.00
#
_symmetry.space_group_name_H-M   'P 1'
#
loop_
_entity.id
_entity.type
_entity.pdbx_description
1 polymer ?
#
loop_
_entity_poly.entity_id
_entity_poly.type
_entity_poly.pdbx_seq_one_letter_code
_entity_poly.pdbx_strand_id
1 'polypeptide(L)'
;MSIQCKPVPNALTTPSTYILRFVPRDTADEQNLAADIHRYQPNFSPEAVETILQAENETLRIQALQDARQHLLLFSLLDMHEGGQTGPAVSVSAEGDQTLQGFRGSAVSSLTVPVNDYASLKELIRNSYGGRLVDVLEVKVDS
;
A
#
# COMPACT_ATOMS: atom_id res chain seq x y z
N MET A 1 11.48 14.47 -13.07
CA MET A 1 10.85 14.73 -11.76
C MET A 1 11.61 13.94 -10.70
N SER A 2 12.02 14.55 -9.59
CA SER A 2 12.75 13.87 -8.50
C SER A 2 11.83 13.67 -7.30
N ILE A 3 11.61 12.40 -6.96
CA ILE A 3 10.80 11.92 -5.83
C ILE A 3 11.69 11.88 -4.57
N GLN A 4 11.17 12.33 -3.42
CA GLN A 4 11.86 12.22 -2.14
C GLN A 4 11.37 10.97 -1.40
N CYS A 5 12.29 10.16 -0.90
CA CYS A 5 12.00 8.94 -0.15
C CYS A 5 12.75 8.95 1.19
N LYS A 6 12.07 8.49 2.25
CA LYS A 6 12.67 8.29 3.58
C LYS A 6 12.61 6.80 3.93
N PRO A 7 13.76 6.10 4.04
CA PRO A 7 13.75 4.70 4.43
C PRO A 7 13.39 4.57 5.91
N VAL A 8 12.37 3.76 6.21
CA VAL A 8 11.99 3.42 7.58
C VAL A 8 12.25 1.93 7.80
N PRO A 9 12.95 1.54 8.88
CA PRO A 9 13.22 0.14 9.17
C PRO A 9 11.93 -0.59 9.56
N ASN A 10 11.67 -1.75 8.93
CA ASN A 10 10.57 -2.62 9.29
C ASN A 10 10.98 -3.48 10.50
N ALA A 11 10.39 -3.19 11.66
CA ALA A 11 10.63 -3.95 12.89
C ALA A 11 9.98 -5.34 12.89
N LEU A 12 9.10 -5.64 11.92
CA LEU A 12 8.32 -6.89 11.86
C LEU A 12 9.00 -8.00 11.07
N THR A 13 10.18 -7.77 10.49
CA THR A 13 10.93 -8.77 9.73
C THR A 13 12.32 -9.02 10.30
N THR A 14 12.76 -10.28 10.30
CA THR A 14 14.15 -10.66 10.61
C THR A 14 14.72 -11.48 9.45
N PRO A 15 15.75 -10.99 8.74
CA PRO A 15 16.43 -9.71 8.95
C PRO A 15 15.57 -8.50 8.53
N SER A 16 15.80 -7.35 9.17
CA SER A 16 15.01 -6.12 8.96
C SER A 16 15.03 -5.69 7.50
N THR A 17 13.84 -5.67 6.89
CA THR A 17 13.61 -5.09 5.56
C THR A 17 13.26 -3.61 5.68
N TYR A 18 13.40 -2.85 4.59
CA TYR A 18 13.08 -1.41 4.57
C TYR A 18 11.79 -1.18 3.79
N ILE A 19 10.90 -0.34 4.31
CA ILE A 19 9.68 0.08 3.61
C ILE A 19 9.96 1.44 2.97
N LEU A 20 9.63 1.58 1.68
CA LEU A 20 9.75 2.84 0.96
C LEU A 20 8.51 3.70 1.22
N ARG A 21 8.68 4.77 2.01
CA ARG A 21 7.63 5.77 2.23
C ARG A 21 7.74 6.87 1.18
N PHE A 22 6.72 7.00 0.33
CA PHE A 22 6.59 8.10 -0.62
C PHE A 22 5.96 9.30 0.10
N VAL A 23 6.63 10.45 0.03
CA VAL A 23 6.22 11.66 0.76
C VAL A 23 6.05 12.80 -0.26
N PRO A 24 4.91 13.53 -0.28
CA PRO A 24 4.71 14.66 -1.19
C PRO A 24 5.75 15.77 -0.96
N ARG A 25 6.14 16.47 -2.02
CA ARG A 25 7.07 17.62 -1.91
C ARG A 25 6.39 18.73 -1.09
N ASP A 26 7.09 19.26 -0.08
CA ASP A 26 6.60 20.28 0.89
C ASP A 26 5.55 19.82 1.93
N THR A 27 5.43 18.53 2.22
CA THR A 27 4.68 18.12 3.43
C THR A 27 5.45 18.51 4.68
N ALA A 28 4.90 19.47 5.44
CA ALA A 28 5.24 19.64 6.83
C ALA A 28 4.91 18.32 7.55
N ASP A 29 5.86 17.79 8.33
CA ASP A 29 5.70 16.55 9.09
C ASP A 29 4.33 16.48 9.79
N GLU A 30 3.69 15.30 9.80
CA GLU A 30 2.35 15.04 10.40
C GLU A 30 2.18 15.63 11.82
N GLN A 31 3.28 15.78 12.56
CA GLN A 31 3.34 16.41 13.88
C GLN A 31 2.99 17.91 13.87
N ASN A 32 3.24 18.62 12.76
CA ASN A 32 2.89 20.03 12.61
C ASN A 32 1.39 20.23 12.31
N LEU A 33 0.75 19.29 11.60
CA LEU A 33 -0.65 19.40 11.24
C LEU A 33 -1.58 19.20 12.45
N ALA A 34 -1.27 18.22 13.32
CA ALA A 34 -2.00 18.01 14.57
C ALA A 34 -1.88 19.22 15.51
N ALA A 35 -0.69 19.83 15.57
CA ALA A 35 -0.45 21.05 16.36
C ALA A 35 -1.24 22.25 15.82
N ASP A 36 -1.35 22.40 14.50
CA ASP A 36 -2.12 23.48 13.88
C ASP A 36 -3.64 23.31 14.09
N ILE A 37 -4.17 22.09 13.96
CA ILE A 37 -5.60 21.82 14.21
C ILE A 37 -5.96 22.09 15.68
N HIS A 38 -5.11 21.68 16.63
CA HIS A 38 -5.31 21.99 18.05
C HIS A 38 -5.32 23.50 18.31
N ARG A 39 -4.49 24.27 17.59
CA ARG A 39 -4.42 25.73 17.72
C ARG A 39 -5.73 26.43 17.34
N TYR A 40 -6.43 25.93 16.32
CA TYR A 40 -7.71 26.48 15.87
C TYR A 40 -8.92 25.84 16.55
N GLN A 41 -8.78 24.61 17.05
CA GLN A 41 -9.81 23.87 17.75
C GLN A 41 -9.27 23.31 19.08
N PRO A 42 -9.10 24.15 20.12
CA PRO A 42 -8.50 23.75 21.39
C PRO A 42 -9.34 22.71 22.16
N ASN A 43 -10.57 22.46 21.71
CA ASN A 43 -11.50 21.49 22.29
C ASN A 43 -11.09 20.03 21.99
N PHE A 44 -10.24 19.82 20.97
CA PHE A 44 -9.71 18.51 20.61
C PHE A 44 -8.26 18.39 21.07
N SER A 45 -7.93 17.29 21.76
CA SER A 45 -6.53 16.99 22.09
C SER A 45 -5.77 16.62 20.82
N PRO A 46 -4.48 16.95 20.71
CA PRO A 46 -3.67 16.57 19.55
C PRO A 46 -3.64 15.05 19.33
N GLU A 47 -3.66 14.24 20.39
CA GLU A 47 -3.75 12.77 20.30
C GLU A 47 -5.10 12.29 19.72
N ALA A 48 -6.21 12.99 20.03
CA ALA A 48 -7.52 12.68 19.46
C ALA A 48 -7.59 13.08 17.99
N VAL A 49 -6.98 14.22 17.63
CA VAL A 49 -6.86 14.66 16.23
C VAL A 49 -6.02 13.66 15.44
N GLU A 50 -4.89 13.20 15.97
CA GLU A 50 -4.07 12.15 15.35
C GLU A 50 -4.86 10.85 15.18
N THR A 51 -5.62 10.43 16.20
CA THR A 51 -6.47 9.24 16.12
C THR A 51 -7.54 9.37 15.03
N ILE A 52 -8.14 10.55 14.88
CA ILE A 52 -9.14 10.82 13.82
C ILE A 52 -8.48 10.82 12.44
N LEU A 53 -7.32 11.48 12.30
CA LEU A 53 -6.55 11.49 11.04
C LEU A 53 -6.05 10.09 10.65
N GLN A 54 -5.77 9.23 11.62
CA GLN A 54 -5.37 7.85 11.37
C GLN A 54 -6.55 6.91 11.15
N ALA A 55 -7.76 7.26 11.57
CA ALA A 55 -8.95 6.41 11.43
C ALA A 55 -9.36 6.21 9.96
N GLU A 56 -8.91 7.08 9.05
CA GLU A 56 -9.15 6.93 7.61
C GLU A 56 -8.08 6.06 6.91
N ASN A 57 -7.02 5.69 7.62
CA ASN A 57 -6.00 4.81 7.06
C ASN A 57 -6.49 3.36 7.07
N GLU A 58 -6.38 2.68 5.94
CA GLU A 58 -6.74 1.27 5.82
C GLU A 58 -5.48 0.44 5.55
N THR A 59 -5.30 -0.62 6.34
CA THR A 59 -4.26 -1.63 6.06
C THR A 59 -4.89 -2.77 5.29
N LEU A 60 -4.31 -3.08 4.13
CA LEU A 60 -4.76 -4.10 3.20
C LEU A 60 -3.58 -5.00 2.82
N ARG A 61 -3.83 -6.09 2.09
CA ARG A 61 -2.77 -6.86 1.44
C ARG A 61 -2.89 -6.78 -0.07
N ILE A 62 -1.77 -6.85 -0.76
CA ILE A 62 -1.72 -7.07 -2.20
C ILE A 62 -1.19 -8.46 -2.49
N GLN A 63 -1.80 -9.14 -3.45
CA GLN A 63 -1.33 -10.41 -3.95
C GLN A 63 -0.93 -10.28 -5.41
N ALA A 64 0.21 -10.87 -5.75
CA ALA A 64 0.64 -11.12 -7.11
C ALA A 64 0.81 -12.64 -7.32
N LEU A 65 -0.05 -13.23 -8.15
CA LEU A 65 -0.04 -14.65 -8.47
C LEU A 65 0.41 -14.86 -9.91
N GLN A 66 1.32 -15.80 -10.13
CA GLN A 66 1.71 -16.20 -11.48
C GLN A 66 0.70 -17.19 -12.05
N ASP A 67 0.05 -16.82 -13.15
CA ASP A 67 -0.74 -17.75 -13.95
C ASP A 67 0.19 -18.52 -14.89
N ALA A 68 0.39 -19.80 -14.60
CA ALA A 68 1.23 -20.68 -15.41
C ALA A 68 0.64 -20.99 -16.79
N ARG A 69 -0.68 -20.89 -16.96
CA ARG A 69 -1.38 -21.19 -18.23
C ARG A 69 -1.29 -20.02 -19.20
N GLN A 70 -1.49 -18.82 -18.69
CA GLN A 70 -1.48 -17.59 -19.50
C GLN A 70 -0.12 -16.90 -19.54
N HIS A 71 0.82 -17.33 -18.69
CA HIS A 71 2.12 -16.68 -18.49
C HIS A 71 1.99 -15.20 -18.09
N LEU A 72 0.97 -14.87 -17.31
CA LEU A 72 0.68 -13.53 -16.81
C LEU A 72 0.82 -13.46 -15.29
N LEU A 73 0.83 -12.24 -14.75
CA LEU A 73 0.63 -12.01 -13.33
C LEU A 73 -0.82 -11.58 -13.08
N LEU A 74 -1.41 -12.07 -12.00
CA LEU A 74 -2.74 -11.69 -11.53
C LEU A 74 -2.56 -10.92 -10.23
N PHE A 75 -2.98 -9.66 -10.23
CA PHE A 75 -2.92 -8.80 -9.05
C PHE A 75 -4.29 -8.66 -8.42
N SER A 76 -4.38 -8.74 -7.09
CA SER A 76 -5.64 -8.50 -6.37
C SER A 76 -5.36 -7.92 -4.99
N LEU A 77 -6.30 -7.10 -4.49
CA LEU A 77 -6.30 -6.64 -3.11
C LEU A 77 -6.97 -7.70 -2.22
N LEU A 78 -6.44 -7.90 -1.02
CA LEU A 78 -6.96 -8.82 -0.03
C LEU A 78 -7.21 -8.08 1.29
N ASP A 79 -8.22 -8.53 2.02
CA ASP A 79 -8.40 -8.25 3.43
C ASP A 79 -7.15 -8.71 4.22
N MET A 80 -6.89 -8.11 5.39
CA MET A 80 -5.84 -8.54 6.32
C MET A 80 -6.10 -9.93 6.93
N HIS A 81 -7.36 -10.33 7.07
CA HIS A 81 -7.70 -11.65 7.62
C HIS A 81 -7.34 -12.79 6.65
N GLU A 82 -6.69 -13.84 7.15
CA GLU A 82 -6.43 -15.05 6.35
C GLU A 82 -7.75 -15.69 5.89
N GLY A 83 -7.87 -15.99 4.60
CA GLY A 83 -9.14 -16.43 4.00
C GLY A 83 -10.22 -15.35 3.94
N GLY A 84 -9.87 -14.08 4.20
CA GLY A 84 -10.77 -12.93 4.12
C GLY A 84 -11.16 -12.57 2.68
N GLN A 85 -11.76 -11.39 2.55
CA GLN A 85 -12.28 -10.94 1.26
C GLN A 85 -11.16 -10.64 0.26
N THR A 86 -11.46 -10.84 -1.03
CA THR A 86 -10.52 -10.65 -2.13
C THR A 86 -11.19 -9.80 -3.20
N GLY A 87 -10.48 -8.78 -3.66
CA GLY A 87 -10.88 -7.94 -4.77
C GLY A 87 -10.74 -8.69 -6.10
N PRO A 88 -11.38 -8.20 -7.17
CA PRO A 88 -11.21 -8.75 -8.50
C PRO A 88 -9.73 -8.84 -8.91
N ALA A 89 -9.34 -9.96 -9.51
CA ALA A 89 -8.00 -10.13 -10.05
C ALA A 89 -7.84 -9.35 -11.37
N VAL A 90 -6.75 -8.61 -11.48
CA VAL A 90 -6.36 -7.84 -12.66
C VAL A 90 -5.20 -8.55 -13.34
N SER A 91 -5.35 -8.85 -14.63
CA SER A 91 -4.30 -9.45 -15.45
C SER A 91 -3.27 -8.41 -15.87
N VAL A 92 -2.04 -8.58 -15.41
CA VAL A 92 -0.89 -7.74 -15.73
C VAL A 92 0.01 -8.49 -16.71
N SER A 93 0.23 -7.89 -17.89
CA SER A 93 1.02 -8.47 -18.98
C SER A 93 2.25 -7.66 -19.38
N ALA A 94 2.34 -6.42 -18.91
CA ALA A 94 3.40 -5.49 -19.25
C ALA A 94 3.58 -4.44 -18.13
N GLU A 95 4.57 -3.59 -18.31
CA GLU A 95 4.80 -2.41 -17.49
C GLU A 95 3.66 -1.39 -17.64
N GLY A 96 3.55 -0.52 -16.64
CA GLY A 96 2.57 0.55 -16.57
C GLY A 96 1.69 0.50 -15.33
N ASP A 97 0.78 1.46 -15.26
CA ASP A 97 -0.11 1.63 -14.11
C ASP A 97 -1.24 0.61 -14.15
N GLN A 98 -1.38 -0.15 -13.07
CA GLN A 98 -2.41 -1.16 -12.90
C GLN A 98 -3.40 -0.71 -11.84
N THR A 99 -4.66 -0.55 -12.22
CA THR A 99 -5.72 -0.17 -11.27
C THR A 99 -6.38 -1.41 -10.71
N LEU A 100 -6.16 -1.65 -9.42
CA LEU A 100 -6.80 -2.71 -8.65
C LEU A 100 -8.08 -2.20 -8.03
N GLN A 101 -9.11 -3.04 -8.02
CA GLN A 101 -10.37 -2.73 -7.35
C GLN A 101 -10.33 -3.28 -5.92
N GLY A 102 -10.89 -2.52 -4.99
CA GLY A 102 -11.13 -2.97 -3.62
C GLY A 102 -12.08 -4.17 -3.55
N PHE A 103 -12.07 -4.83 -2.41
CA PHE A 103 -13.08 -5.83 -2.08
C PHE A 103 -14.28 -5.19 -1.37
N ARG A 104 -15.36 -5.95 -1.26
CA ARG A 104 -16.59 -5.46 -0.64
C ARG A 104 -16.36 -5.13 0.84
N GLY A 105 -16.64 -3.89 1.22
CA GLY A 105 -16.46 -3.41 2.59
C GLY A 105 -15.06 -2.86 2.89
N SER A 106 -14.15 -2.84 1.91
CA SER A 106 -12.93 -2.02 1.99
C SER A 106 -13.27 -0.53 1.86
N ALA A 107 -12.54 0.33 2.56
CA ALA A 107 -12.60 1.78 2.37
C ALA A 107 -11.89 2.20 1.06
N VAL A 108 -10.89 1.43 0.63
CA VAL A 108 -10.25 1.58 -0.68
C VAL A 108 -11.15 1.02 -1.77
N SER A 109 -11.75 1.91 -2.56
CA SER A 109 -12.55 1.52 -3.73
C SER A 109 -11.68 1.08 -4.91
N SER A 110 -10.56 1.78 -5.16
CA SER A 110 -9.55 1.40 -6.16
C SER A 110 -8.17 1.93 -5.78
N LEU A 111 -7.13 1.22 -6.22
CA LEU A 111 -5.73 1.57 -6.00
C LEU A 111 -4.95 1.39 -7.30
N THR A 112 -4.26 2.44 -7.74
CA THR A 112 -3.37 2.36 -8.90
C THR A 112 -1.94 2.08 -8.43
N VAL A 113 -1.35 1.01 -8.95
CA VAL A 113 0.04 0.60 -8.66
C VAL A 113 0.89 0.61 -9.92
N PRO A 114 2.06 1.28 -9.93
CA PRO A 114 2.96 1.27 -11.08
C PRO A 114 3.74 -0.04 -11.16
N VAL A 115 3.77 -0.66 -12.33
CA VAL A 115 4.64 -1.81 -12.65
C VAL A 115 5.76 -1.34 -13.56
N ASN A 116 6.97 -1.20 -13.03
CA ASN A 116 8.09 -0.59 -13.77
C ASN A 116 9.00 -1.61 -14.46
N ASP A 117 9.17 -2.81 -13.90
CA ASP A 117 9.98 -3.89 -14.50
C ASP A 117 9.20 -5.20 -14.38
N TYR A 118 8.32 -5.43 -15.36
CA TYR A 118 7.43 -6.57 -15.35
C TYR A 118 8.19 -7.90 -15.49
N ALA A 119 9.26 -7.92 -16.28
CA ALA A 119 10.04 -9.13 -16.51
C ALA A 119 10.74 -9.59 -15.22
N SER A 120 11.45 -8.68 -14.56
CA SER A 120 12.13 -8.99 -13.29
C SER A 120 11.14 -9.32 -12.19
N LEU A 121 9.99 -8.63 -12.11
CA LEU A 121 8.95 -8.94 -11.13
C LEU A 121 8.39 -10.36 -11.33
N LYS A 122 8.14 -10.75 -12.58
CA LYS A 122 7.64 -12.09 -12.91
C LYS A 122 8.64 -13.19 -12.59
N GLU A 123 9.95 -12.94 -12.80
CA GLU A 123 11.02 -13.85 -12.39
C GLU A 123 11.17 -13.93 -10.87
N LEU A 124 11.13 -12.79 -10.18
CA LEU A 124 11.19 -12.71 -8.73
C LEU A 124 10.08 -13.54 -8.08
N ILE A 125 8.83 -13.31 -8.49
CA ILE A 125 7.66 -14.03 -7.95
C ILE A 125 7.79 -15.53 -8.20
N ARG A 126 8.24 -15.94 -9.39
CA ARG A 126 8.43 -17.36 -9.73
C ARG A 126 9.52 -18.00 -8.87
N ASN A 127 10.69 -17.39 -8.83
CA ASN A 127 11.91 -18.03 -8.34
C ASN A 127 12.08 -17.87 -6.83
N SER A 128 11.63 -16.75 -6.26
CA SER A 128 11.81 -16.43 -4.83
C SER A 128 10.56 -16.67 -3.99
N TYR A 129 9.37 -16.64 -4.61
CA TYR A 129 8.08 -16.74 -3.91
C TYR A 129 7.23 -17.93 -4.38
N GLY A 130 7.80 -18.87 -5.12
CA GLY A 130 7.11 -20.09 -5.57
C GLY A 130 5.88 -19.81 -6.45
N GLY A 131 5.83 -18.66 -7.12
CA GLY A 131 4.73 -18.25 -7.98
C GLY A 131 3.64 -17.42 -7.28
N ARG A 132 3.74 -17.16 -5.97
CA ARG A 132 2.76 -16.33 -5.24
C ARG A 132 3.45 -15.40 -4.24
N LEU A 133 3.34 -14.10 -4.49
CA LEU A 133 3.74 -13.04 -3.56
C LEU A 133 2.50 -12.46 -2.88
N VAL A 134 2.57 -12.26 -1.57
CA VAL A 134 1.59 -11.48 -0.80
C VAL A 134 2.37 -10.49 0.05
N ASP A 135 1.96 -9.23 0.02
CA ASP A 135 2.56 -8.16 0.82
C ASP A 135 1.48 -7.31 1.49
N VAL A 136 1.86 -6.55 2.51
CA VAL A 136 0.98 -5.65 3.27
C VAL A 136 1.14 -4.22 2.76
N LEU A 137 0.02 -3.55 2.53
CA LEU A 137 -0.06 -2.15 2.12
C LEU A 137 -0.79 -1.35 3.20
N GLU A 138 -0.18 -0.27 3.65
CA GLU A 138 -0.86 0.76 4.44
C GLU A 138 -1.26 1.89 3.48
N VAL A 139 -2.56 2.12 3.34
CA VAL A 139 -3.12 3.16 2.48
C VAL A 139 -3.58 4.30 3.37
N LYS A 140 -3.04 5.49 3.10
CA LYS A 140 -3.44 6.74 3.77
C LYS A 140 -4.28 7.57 2.81
N VAL A 141 -5.34 8.18 3.33
CA VAL A 141 -6.14 9.14 2.57
C VAL A 141 -5.43 10.49 2.63
N ASP A 142 -5.07 11.04 1.46
CA ASP A 142 -4.63 12.43 1.37
C ASP A 142 -5.86 13.33 1.50
N SER A 143 -6.08 13.90 2.68
CA SER A 143 -7.12 14.90 2.97
C SER A 143 -6.65 16.32 2.67
#